data_AF-A0AA95KCH8-F1
#
_entry.id   AF-A0AA95KCH8-F1
#
_cell.length_a   1.000
_cell.length_b   1.000
_cell.length_c   1.000
_cell.angle_alpha   90.00
_cell.angle_beta   90.00
_cell.angle_gamma   90.00
#
_symmetry.space_group_name_H-M   'P 1'
#
loop_
_entity.id
_entity.type
_entity.pdbx_description
1 polymer ?
#
loop_
_entity_poly.entity_id
_entity_poly.type
_entity_poly.pdbx_seq_one_letter_code
_entity_poly.pdbx_strand_id
1 'polypeptide(L)'
;MPYQINENAIQNIINKLNANSFSDLAKYAKEELYQVADNQLSLHDCDLLLAQAKKIQAKNSTQYRQQITRQAIPKQSTHLVATQLQTHFSNAKAQQLQYDQTMAFSNDFIPNRDTDFVNQGNIASMFSPAAYLIRLYREAQRLHPENSPYYIDNRRPDLADLILSQENMDTPLSTLSLSNQVLGAQIGKKIGDNDKQKILDALAQDTLNPDGPYYYYTDVIQQVLQKQNVTLAQLIQPENRPVNTNQTFILCTDLKISPPIYTLLTTDITPENLDTEYKKVFGTIAPQTLMTAVALAEHYYLPPSFSNYYYPIKMIRKHN
;
A
#
# COMPACT_ATOMS: atom_id res chain seq x y z
N MET A 1 31.27 -32.73 -27.86
CA MET A 1 29.95 -32.26 -28.31
C MET A 1 29.42 -31.31 -27.25
N PRO A 2 29.18 -30.02 -27.54
CA PRO A 2 28.54 -29.16 -26.55
C PRO A 2 27.12 -29.72 -26.33
N TYR A 3 26.80 -30.03 -25.07
CA TYR A 3 25.48 -30.49 -24.67
C TYR A 3 24.46 -29.39 -25.02
N GLN A 4 23.67 -29.61 -26.06
CA GLN A 4 22.65 -28.67 -26.52
C GLN A 4 21.32 -29.11 -25.95
N ILE A 5 20.81 -28.30 -25.01
CA ILE A 5 19.44 -28.41 -24.52
C ILE A 5 18.50 -28.26 -25.73
N ASN A 6 17.47 -29.10 -25.81
CA ASN A 6 16.52 -29.10 -26.91
C ASN A 6 15.85 -27.72 -27.10
N GLU A 7 16.03 -27.10 -28.27
CA GLU A 7 15.48 -25.77 -28.59
C GLU A 7 13.95 -25.70 -28.44
N ASN A 8 13.24 -26.80 -28.71
CA ASN A 8 11.79 -26.87 -28.52
C ASN A 8 11.38 -26.80 -27.04
N ALA A 9 12.20 -27.39 -26.15
CA ALA A 9 11.96 -27.30 -24.71
C ALA A 9 12.21 -25.88 -24.19
N ILE A 10 13.24 -25.21 -24.71
CA ILE A 10 13.55 -23.81 -24.38
C ILE A 10 12.39 -22.89 -24.80
N GLN A 11 11.86 -23.05 -26.01
CA GLN A 11 10.74 -22.21 -26.47
C GLN A 11 9.44 -22.46 -25.70
N ASN A 12 9.18 -23.71 -25.32
CA ASN A 12 8.02 -24.04 -24.48
C ASN A 12 8.13 -23.36 -23.10
N ILE A 13 9.32 -23.36 -22.49
CA ILE A 13 9.58 -22.68 -21.21
C ILE A 13 9.40 -21.16 -21.34
N ILE A 14 9.94 -20.56 -22.41
CA ILE A 14 9.79 -19.12 -22.70
C ILE A 14 8.31 -18.74 -22.79
N ASN A 15 7.53 -19.52 -23.54
CA ASN A 15 6.09 -19.28 -23.70
C ASN A 15 5.32 -19.43 -22.39
N LYS A 16 5.60 -20.48 -21.60
CA LYS A 16 4.92 -20.72 -20.32
C LYS A 16 5.24 -19.66 -19.26
N LEU A 17 6.45 -19.09 -19.27
CA LEU A 17 6.86 -18.02 -18.36
C LEU A 17 6.47 -16.62 -18.84
N ASN A 18 5.79 -16.51 -20.00
CA ASN A 18 5.54 -15.23 -20.68
C ASN A 18 6.81 -14.40 -20.85
N ALA A 19 7.95 -15.05 -21.10
CA ALA A 19 9.21 -14.38 -21.37
C ALA A 19 9.25 -13.96 -22.85
N ASN A 20 9.70 -12.73 -23.14
CA ASN A 20 9.76 -12.23 -24.51
C ASN A 20 11.04 -12.66 -25.25
N SER A 21 12.08 -13.05 -24.50
CA SER A 21 13.37 -13.44 -25.04
C SER A 21 14.08 -14.44 -24.14
N PHE A 22 15.05 -15.17 -24.69
CA PHE A 22 15.91 -16.06 -23.91
C PHE A 22 16.65 -15.31 -22.79
N SER A 23 17.05 -14.05 -23.01
CA SER A 23 17.70 -13.25 -21.98
C SER A 23 16.78 -12.87 -20.81
N ASP A 24 15.46 -12.91 -20.99
CA ASP A 24 14.49 -12.64 -19.92
C ASP A 24 14.39 -13.79 -18.92
N LEU A 25 14.81 -15.01 -19.29
CA LEU A 25 14.87 -16.14 -18.38
C LEU A 25 15.80 -15.88 -17.18
N ALA A 26 16.77 -14.98 -17.33
CA ALA A 26 17.65 -14.56 -16.24
C ALA A 26 16.93 -13.82 -15.08
N LYS A 27 15.67 -13.39 -15.29
CA LYS A 27 14.84 -12.71 -14.27
C LYS A 27 14.09 -13.67 -13.33
N TYR A 28 14.14 -14.97 -13.62
CA TYR A 28 13.42 -16.01 -12.87
C TYR A 28 14.38 -16.82 -12.01
N ALA A 29 13.84 -17.39 -10.94
CA ALA A 29 14.59 -18.32 -10.08
C ALA A 29 14.74 -19.68 -10.77
N LYS A 30 15.72 -20.46 -10.29
CA LYS A 30 15.96 -21.81 -10.80
C LYS A 30 14.77 -22.71 -10.54
N GLU A 31 14.16 -22.58 -9.38
CA GLU A 31 13.02 -23.35 -8.93
C GLU A 31 11.81 -23.08 -9.83
N GLU A 32 11.56 -21.82 -10.21
CA GLU A 32 10.49 -21.45 -11.14
C GLU A 32 10.68 -22.10 -12.51
N LEU A 33 11.90 -22.09 -13.05
CA LEU A 33 12.22 -22.74 -14.31
C LEU A 33 12.04 -24.25 -14.25
N TYR A 34 12.48 -24.86 -13.15
CA TYR A 34 12.35 -26.31 -12.95
C TYR A 34 10.87 -26.74 -12.86
N GLN A 35 10.04 -25.98 -12.16
CA GLN A 35 8.60 -26.24 -12.08
C GLN A 35 7.93 -26.13 -13.46
N VAL A 36 8.27 -25.11 -14.24
CA VAL A 36 7.68 -24.90 -15.58
C VAL A 36 8.16 -25.94 -16.61
N ALA A 37 9.40 -26.41 -16.45
CA ALA A 37 10.00 -27.42 -17.32
C ALA A 37 9.32 -28.80 -17.22
N ASP A 38 8.50 -29.07 -16.19
CA ASP A 38 7.63 -30.26 -16.08
C ASP A 38 8.33 -31.57 -16.52
N ASN A 39 9.45 -31.87 -15.85
CA ASN A 39 10.34 -33.02 -16.12
C ASN A 39 11.08 -33.05 -17.47
N GLN A 40 11.00 -32.00 -18.31
CA GLN A 40 11.72 -31.93 -19.58
C GLN A 40 13.21 -31.58 -19.44
N LEU A 41 13.60 -30.90 -18.36
CA LEU A 41 14.98 -30.54 -18.06
C LEU A 41 15.38 -31.08 -16.69
N SER A 42 16.64 -31.51 -16.57
CA SER A 42 17.24 -31.77 -15.26
C SER A 42 17.57 -30.46 -14.55
N LEU A 43 17.74 -30.52 -13.22
CA LEU A 43 18.13 -29.35 -12.42
C LEU A 43 19.47 -28.75 -12.89
N HIS A 44 20.39 -29.60 -13.37
CA HIS A 44 21.66 -29.19 -13.95
C HIS A 44 21.49 -28.45 -15.28
N ASP A 45 20.56 -28.90 -16.12
CA ASP A 45 20.26 -28.25 -17.39
C ASP A 45 19.63 -26.86 -17.17
N CYS A 46 18.77 -26.73 -16.15
CA CYS A 46 18.25 -25.43 -15.72
C CYS A 46 19.37 -24.47 -15.28
N ASP A 47 20.37 -24.96 -14.54
CA ASP A 47 21.53 -24.15 -14.13
C ASP A 47 22.36 -23.68 -15.33
N LEU A 48 22.63 -24.57 -16.29
CA LEU A 48 23.35 -24.22 -17.52
C LEU A 48 22.58 -23.19 -18.36
N LEU A 49 21.27 -23.37 -18.49
CA LEU A 49 20.39 -22.47 -19.23
C LEU A 49 20.37 -21.08 -18.58
N LEU A 50 20.20 -21.02 -17.25
CA LEU A 50 20.27 -19.76 -16.49
C LEU A 50 21.63 -19.08 -16.61
N ALA A 51 22.72 -19.84 -16.56
CA ALA A 51 24.07 -19.27 -16.72
C ALA A 51 24.25 -18.65 -18.11
N GLN A 52 23.75 -19.31 -19.16
CA GLN A 52 23.77 -18.78 -20.52
C GLN A 52 22.88 -17.53 -20.66
N ALA A 53 21.66 -17.55 -20.13
CA ALA A 53 20.75 -16.42 -20.14
C ALA A 53 21.34 -15.20 -19.43
N LYS A 54 21.92 -15.40 -18.22
CA LYS A 54 22.61 -14.35 -17.46
C LYS A 54 23.82 -13.78 -18.21
N LYS A 55 24.60 -14.63 -18.89
CA LYS A 55 25.73 -14.18 -19.71
C LYS A 55 25.29 -13.29 -20.87
N ILE A 56 24.21 -13.67 -21.56
CA ILE A 56 23.63 -12.86 -22.65
C ILE A 56 23.07 -11.55 -22.10
N GLN A 57 22.32 -11.59 -20.99
CA GLN A 57 21.76 -10.39 -20.35
C GLN A 57 22.86 -9.43 -19.89
N ALA A 58 23.95 -9.94 -19.30
CA ALA A 58 25.10 -9.15 -18.89
C ALA A 58 25.78 -8.48 -20.09
N LYS A 59 25.97 -9.22 -21.20
CA LYS A 59 26.51 -8.69 -22.45
C LYS A 59 25.63 -7.55 -23.00
N ASN A 60 24.33 -7.79 -23.13
CA ASN A 60 23.37 -6.79 -23.62
C ASN A 60 23.35 -5.56 -22.72
N SER A 61 23.32 -5.75 -21.39
CA SER A 61 23.35 -4.65 -20.41
C SER A 61 24.66 -3.86 -20.46
N THR A 62 25.79 -4.53 -20.69
CA THR A 62 27.11 -3.88 -20.77
C THR A 62 27.21 -3.06 -22.05
N GLN A 63 26.76 -3.60 -23.19
CA GLN A 63 26.69 -2.88 -24.45
C GLN A 63 25.82 -1.62 -24.32
N TYR A 64 24.64 -1.75 -23.72
CA TYR A 64 23.75 -0.62 -23.44
C TYR A 64 24.41 0.45 -22.55
N ARG A 65 25.05 0.05 -21.44
CA ARG A 65 25.75 1.01 -20.55
C ARG A 65 26.90 1.71 -21.26
N GLN A 66 27.70 0.98 -22.03
CA GLN A 66 28.83 1.53 -22.77
C GLN A 66 28.40 2.58 -23.80
N GLN A 67 27.24 2.40 -24.45
CA GLN A 67 26.68 3.38 -25.37
C GLN A 67 26.28 4.68 -24.65
N ILE A 68 25.50 4.58 -23.56
CA ILE A 68 25.11 5.74 -22.74
C ILE A 68 26.34 6.50 -22.25
N THR A 69 27.35 5.81 -21.72
CA THR A 69 28.57 6.45 -21.22
C THR A 69 29.36 7.13 -22.34
N ARG A 70 29.49 6.51 -23.52
CA ARG A 70 30.22 7.08 -24.67
C ARG A 70 29.55 8.34 -25.23
N GLN A 71 28.23 8.44 -25.15
CA GLN A 71 27.46 9.59 -25.61
C GLN A 71 27.34 10.70 -24.54
N ALA A 72 27.50 10.35 -23.25
CA ALA A 72 27.58 11.30 -22.14
C ALA A 72 28.92 12.07 -22.07
N ILE A 73 30.03 11.41 -22.40
CA ILE A 73 31.39 11.96 -22.30
C ILE A 73 31.56 13.29 -23.08
N PRO A 74 31.04 13.46 -24.32
CA PRO A 74 31.11 14.73 -25.04
C PRO A 74 30.48 15.92 -24.30
N LYS A 75 29.43 15.73 -23.48
CA LYS A 75 28.69 16.84 -22.84
C LYS A 75 29.27 17.27 -21.49
N GLN A 76 29.96 16.39 -20.75
CA GLN A 76 30.81 16.81 -19.62
C GLN A 76 32.10 17.49 -20.10
N SER A 77 32.52 17.14 -21.31
CA SER A 77 33.74 17.63 -21.91
C SER A 77 33.63 19.08 -22.39
N THR A 78 32.45 19.64 -22.67
CA THR A 78 32.33 21.07 -23.04
C THR A 78 32.77 22.03 -21.92
N HIS A 79 32.81 21.58 -20.65
CA HIS A 79 33.33 22.39 -19.53
C HIS A 79 34.69 21.92 -18.99
N LEU A 80 35.21 20.76 -19.42
CA LEU A 80 36.50 20.19 -18.99
C LEU A 80 37.55 20.05 -20.12
N VAL A 81 37.16 20.23 -21.39
CA VAL A 81 38.06 20.23 -22.57
C VAL A 81 38.80 21.55 -22.74
N ALA A 82 38.45 22.59 -21.98
CA ALA A 82 39.24 23.81 -21.97
C ALA A 82 40.63 23.61 -21.34
N THR A 83 40.92 22.50 -20.63
CA THR A 83 42.21 22.38 -19.95
C THR A 83 43.08 21.16 -20.28
N GLN A 84 42.68 19.88 -20.25
CA GLN A 84 43.75 18.83 -20.18
C GLN A 84 43.51 17.43 -20.79
N LEU A 85 42.58 17.22 -21.72
CA LEU A 85 42.39 15.89 -22.35
C LEU A 85 42.56 15.88 -23.88
N GLN A 86 43.64 16.49 -24.37
CA GLN A 86 44.19 16.17 -25.70
C GLN A 86 45.06 14.91 -25.60
N THR A 87 44.43 13.73 -25.56
CA THR A 87 45.13 12.50 -25.92
C THR A 87 44.65 12.05 -27.30
N HIS A 88 45.62 11.86 -28.19
CA HIS A 88 45.46 11.60 -29.62
C HIS A 88 44.59 10.37 -29.92
N PHE A 89 43.27 10.54 -29.99
CA PHE A 89 42.40 9.58 -30.67
C PHE A 89 42.29 10.00 -32.14
N SER A 90 42.76 9.14 -33.03
CA SER A 90 42.67 9.30 -34.47
C SER A 90 41.18 9.40 -34.87
N ASN A 91 40.78 10.60 -35.29
CA ASN A 91 39.39 11.00 -35.54
C ASN A 91 38.61 10.14 -36.55
N ALA A 92 39.28 9.30 -37.36
CA ALA A 92 38.62 8.48 -38.38
C ALA A 92 37.91 7.21 -37.84
N LYS A 93 38.49 6.53 -36.83
CA LYS A 93 37.88 5.32 -36.24
C LYS A 93 36.86 5.65 -35.15
N ALA A 94 37.05 6.78 -34.46
CA ALA A 94 36.10 7.26 -33.46
C ALA A 94 34.77 7.70 -34.11
N GLN A 95 34.81 8.41 -35.24
CA GLN A 95 33.59 8.85 -35.95
C GLN A 95 32.82 7.70 -36.62
N GLN A 96 33.50 6.70 -37.19
CA GLN A 96 32.84 5.53 -37.78
C GLN A 96 32.19 4.62 -36.71
N LEU A 97 32.83 4.42 -35.56
CA LEU A 97 32.24 3.67 -34.44
C LEU A 97 31.09 4.41 -33.74
N GLN A 98 30.97 5.72 -33.95
CA GLN A 98 29.95 6.59 -33.37
C GLN A 98 28.67 6.67 -34.22
N TYR A 99 28.69 6.22 -35.48
CA TYR A 99 27.52 6.23 -36.37
C TYR A 99 26.89 4.84 -36.54
N ASP A 100 27.71 3.77 -36.55
CA ASP A 100 27.22 2.39 -36.73
C ASP A 100 26.60 1.76 -35.46
N GLN A 101 27.00 2.22 -34.26
CA GLN A 101 26.53 1.63 -32.99
C GLN A 101 25.44 2.42 -32.30
N THR A 102 25.21 3.68 -32.70
CA THR A 102 24.19 4.56 -32.12
C THR A 102 22.79 4.22 -32.63
N MET A 103 22.70 3.56 -33.79
CA MET A 103 21.44 3.15 -34.43
C MET A 103 20.92 1.76 -33.99
N ALA A 104 21.57 1.06 -33.05
CA ALA A 104 21.27 -0.34 -32.77
C ALA A 104 20.20 -0.59 -31.68
N PHE A 105 19.74 0.43 -30.94
CA PHE A 105 18.75 0.24 -29.87
C PHE A 105 17.63 1.29 -29.82
N SER A 106 17.78 2.45 -30.46
CA SER A 106 16.65 3.29 -30.80
C SER A 106 15.92 2.66 -31.98
N ASN A 107 14.73 2.14 -31.75
CA ASN A 107 13.80 1.74 -32.81
C ASN A 107 12.56 2.63 -32.70
N ASP A 108 11.62 2.50 -33.64
CA ASP A 108 10.39 3.29 -33.63
C ASP A 108 9.56 3.15 -32.33
N PHE A 109 9.87 2.17 -31.47
CA PHE A 109 9.15 1.88 -30.23
C PHE A 109 9.86 2.35 -28.95
N ILE A 110 11.18 2.51 -28.95
CA ILE A 110 11.97 2.97 -27.80
C ILE A 110 12.73 4.23 -28.24
N PRO A 111 12.28 5.43 -27.82
CA PRO A 111 12.95 6.66 -28.18
C PRO A 111 14.37 6.67 -27.65
N ASN A 112 15.26 7.37 -28.35
CA ASN A 112 16.63 7.49 -27.91
C ASN A 112 16.69 8.28 -26.58
N ARG A 113 17.33 7.72 -25.55
CA ARG A 113 17.43 8.30 -24.19
C ARG A 113 18.85 8.74 -23.83
N ASP A 114 19.76 8.62 -24.77
CA ASP A 114 21.19 8.95 -24.63
C ASP A 114 21.47 10.45 -24.48
N THR A 115 20.52 11.32 -24.82
CA THR A 115 20.65 12.78 -24.68
C THR A 115 20.01 13.34 -23.42
N ASP A 116 19.16 12.57 -22.75
CA ASP A 116 18.19 13.04 -21.76
C ASP A 116 18.64 12.72 -20.33
N PHE A 117 19.81 13.23 -19.96
CA PHE A 117 20.32 13.12 -18.60
C PHE A 117 19.52 13.98 -17.64
N VAL A 118 19.26 13.44 -16.45
CA VAL A 118 18.53 14.12 -15.38
C VAL A 118 19.37 14.23 -14.12
N ASN A 119 19.07 15.23 -13.30
CA ASN A 119 19.74 15.43 -12.01
C ASN A 119 19.42 14.28 -11.03
N GLN A 120 20.30 14.07 -10.04
CA GLN A 120 20.18 12.95 -9.09
C GLN A 120 18.83 12.90 -8.35
N GLY A 121 18.28 14.05 -7.98
CA GLY A 121 16.99 14.16 -7.28
C GLY A 121 15.76 14.15 -8.19
N ASN A 122 15.93 13.97 -9.50
CA ASN A 122 14.80 13.91 -10.42
C ASN A 122 14.19 12.51 -10.40
N ILE A 123 12.85 12.42 -10.40
CA ILE A 123 12.12 11.16 -10.40
C ILE A 123 12.47 10.24 -11.56
N ALA A 124 12.79 10.80 -12.74
CA ALA A 124 13.18 10.05 -13.93
C ALA A 124 14.59 9.42 -13.83
N SER A 125 15.36 9.75 -12.79
CA SER A 125 16.67 9.14 -12.56
C SER A 125 16.52 7.64 -12.31
N MET A 126 17.40 6.83 -12.90
CA MET A 126 17.47 5.38 -12.62
C MET A 126 17.85 5.06 -11.17
N PHE A 127 18.35 6.07 -10.44
CA PHE A 127 18.73 5.99 -9.03
C PHE A 127 17.72 6.70 -8.11
N SER A 128 16.57 7.14 -8.63
CA SER A 128 15.55 7.77 -7.82
C SER A 128 14.87 6.76 -6.88
N PRO A 129 14.28 7.24 -5.76
CA PRO A 129 13.39 6.42 -4.94
C PRO A 129 12.23 5.79 -5.73
N ALA A 130 11.70 6.47 -6.77
CA ALA A 130 10.66 5.92 -7.62
C ALA A 130 11.17 4.73 -8.45
N ALA A 131 12.40 4.79 -9.00
CA ALA A 131 13.00 3.67 -9.71
C ALA A 131 13.23 2.46 -8.77
N TYR A 132 13.58 2.72 -7.51
CA TYR A 132 13.64 1.69 -6.47
C TYR A 132 12.25 1.10 -6.18
N LEU A 133 11.23 1.94 -6.00
CA LEU A 133 9.85 1.51 -5.73
C LEU A 133 9.29 0.63 -6.85
N ILE A 134 9.50 0.98 -8.13
CA ILE A 134 9.08 0.16 -9.28
C ILE A 134 9.69 -1.24 -9.19
N ARG A 135 11.00 -1.33 -8.91
CA ARG A 135 11.68 -2.63 -8.78
C ARG A 135 11.13 -3.41 -7.59
N LEU A 136 10.97 -2.76 -6.45
CA LEU A 136 10.45 -3.37 -5.24
C LEU A 136 9.03 -3.92 -5.45
N TYR A 137 8.15 -3.12 -6.04
CA TYR A 137 6.77 -3.51 -6.33
C TYR A 137 6.70 -4.71 -7.28
N ARG A 138 7.47 -4.68 -8.37
CA ARG A 138 7.52 -5.79 -9.34
C ARG A 138 7.99 -7.11 -8.73
N GLU A 139 9.01 -7.08 -7.86
CA GLU A 139 9.45 -8.30 -7.19
C GLU A 139 8.50 -8.71 -6.05
N ALA A 140 7.88 -7.75 -5.35
CA ALA A 140 6.93 -8.02 -4.27
C ALA A 140 5.61 -8.65 -4.74
N GLN A 141 5.15 -8.32 -5.96
CA GLN A 141 3.98 -8.96 -6.58
C GLN A 141 4.14 -10.48 -6.71
N ARG A 142 5.38 -10.98 -6.83
CA ARG A 142 5.67 -12.41 -7.01
C ARG A 142 5.62 -13.21 -5.70
N LEU A 143 5.51 -12.56 -4.54
CA LEU A 143 5.60 -13.22 -3.23
C LEU A 143 4.35 -14.04 -2.86
N HIS A 144 3.19 -13.62 -3.33
CA HIS A 144 1.92 -14.28 -3.05
C HIS A 144 1.12 -14.45 -4.35
N PRO A 145 0.37 -15.54 -4.51
CA PRO A 145 -0.48 -15.73 -5.69
C PRO A 145 -1.64 -14.73 -5.68
N GLU A 146 -2.16 -14.38 -6.85
CA GLU A 146 -3.21 -13.35 -7.02
C GLU A 146 -4.50 -13.63 -6.23
N ASN A 147 -4.82 -14.90 -5.98
CA ASN A 147 -5.98 -15.31 -5.19
C ASN A 147 -5.76 -15.22 -3.67
N SER A 148 -4.53 -14.93 -3.21
CA SER A 148 -4.22 -14.81 -1.79
C SER A 148 -4.70 -13.47 -1.24
N PRO A 149 -5.27 -13.43 -0.01
CA PRO A 149 -5.54 -12.17 0.67
C PRO A 149 -4.27 -11.35 0.94
N TYR A 150 -3.09 -11.98 0.92
CA TYR A 150 -1.79 -11.33 1.11
C TYR A 150 -1.18 -10.78 -0.19
N TYR A 151 -1.81 -11.04 -1.35
CA TYR A 151 -1.39 -10.44 -2.61
C TYR A 151 -1.42 -8.92 -2.51
N ILE A 152 -0.35 -8.27 -2.98
CA ILE A 152 -0.13 -6.84 -2.74
C ILE A 152 -1.25 -5.97 -3.31
N ASP A 153 -1.77 -6.30 -4.48
CA ASP A 153 -2.84 -5.52 -5.12
C ASP A 153 -4.22 -5.80 -4.49
N ASN A 154 -4.38 -6.95 -3.81
CA ASN A 154 -5.60 -7.22 -3.04
C ASN A 154 -5.63 -6.40 -1.75
N ARG A 155 -4.52 -6.35 -1.01
CA ARG A 155 -4.44 -5.64 0.27
C ARG A 155 -4.21 -4.14 0.12
N ARG A 156 -3.57 -3.70 -0.96
CA ARG A 156 -3.21 -2.30 -1.26
C ARG A 156 -3.39 -2.01 -2.76
N PRO A 157 -4.64 -2.00 -3.26
CA PRO A 157 -4.93 -1.70 -4.66
C PRO A 157 -4.47 -0.30 -5.08
N ASP A 158 -4.39 0.63 -4.13
CA ASP A 158 -3.94 2.01 -4.33
C ASP A 158 -2.47 2.12 -4.80
N LEU A 159 -1.64 1.10 -4.56
CA LEU A 159 -0.24 1.12 -5.01
C LEU A 159 -0.10 0.92 -6.51
N ALA A 160 -1.01 0.17 -7.15
CA ALA A 160 -0.99 -0.06 -8.60
C ALA A 160 -1.31 1.23 -9.36
N ASP A 161 -2.21 2.05 -8.80
CA ASP A 161 -2.67 3.32 -9.36
C ASP A 161 -1.79 4.51 -8.95
N LEU A 162 -0.68 4.28 -8.22
CA LEU A 162 0.19 5.34 -7.73
C LEU A 162 0.91 6.03 -8.90
N ILE A 163 0.57 7.30 -9.13
CA ILE A 163 1.23 8.12 -10.13
C ILE A 163 2.66 8.46 -9.67
N LEU A 164 3.64 8.09 -10.48
CA LEU A 164 5.04 8.44 -10.25
C LEU A 164 5.32 9.86 -10.75
N SER A 165 5.09 10.86 -9.90
CA SER A 165 5.35 12.28 -10.15
C SER A 165 6.39 12.86 -9.18
N GLN A 166 7.10 13.91 -9.62
CA GLN A 166 8.06 14.61 -8.76
C GLN A 166 7.36 15.17 -7.51
N GLU A 167 6.13 15.64 -7.65
CA GLU A 167 5.31 16.12 -6.53
C GLU A 167 5.08 15.03 -5.48
N ASN A 168 4.72 13.81 -5.88
CA ASN A 168 4.51 12.69 -4.96
C ASN A 168 5.82 12.22 -4.29
N MET A 169 6.96 12.46 -4.92
CA MET A 169 8.27 12.13 -4.34
C MET A 169 8.74 13.18 -3.33
N ASP A 170 8.50 14.47 -3.59
CA ASP A 170 9.08 15.57 -2.82
C ASP A 170 8.14 16.13 -1.75
N THR A 171 6.81 15.99 -1.91
CA THR A 171 5.84 16.60 -0.99
C THR A 171 5.79 15.84 0.33
N PRO A 172 6.10 16.49 1.47
CA PRO A 172 5.97 15.85 2.76
C PRO A 172 4.49 15.71 3.13
N LEU A 173 4.09 14.50 3.52
CA LEU A 173 2.74 14.17 3.96
C LEU A 173 2.77 13.51 5.33
N SER A 174 1.69 13.72 6.09
CA SER A 174 1.50 13.01 7.36
C SER A 174 1.14 11.55 7.09
N THR A 175 1.91 10.64 7.70
CA THR A 175 1.65 9.19 7.65
C THR A 175 0.24 8.84 8.13
N LEU A 176 -0.26 9.55 9.14
CA LEU A 176 -1.62 9.33 9.65
C LEU A 176 -2.68 9.75 8.62
N SER A 177 -2.46 10.87 7.93
CA SER A 177 -3.37 11.32 6.86
C SER A 177 -3.43 10.31 5.72
N LEU A 178 -2.29 9.73 5.34
CA LEU A 178 -2.24 8.65 4.34
C LEU A 178 -2.98 7.40 4.82
N SER A 179 -2.78 7.00 6.08
CA SER A 179 -3.51 5.87 6.67
C SER A 179 -5.03 6.08 6.62
N ASN A 180 -5.49 7.28 7.00
CA ASN A 180 -6.91 7.64 6.95
C ASN A 180 -7.46 7.68 5.53
N GLN A 181 -6.67 8.12 4.55
CA GLN A 181 -7.05 8.11 3.14
C GLN A 181 -7.24 6.69 2.62
N VAL A 182 -6.31 5.77 2.93
CA VAL A 182 -6.41 4.36 2.54
C VAL A 182 -7.61 3.69 3.20
N LEU A 183 -7.81 3.89 4.50
CA LEU A 183 -8.96 3.34 5.22
C LEU A 183 -10.28 3.90 4.69
N GLY A 184 -10.35 5.22 4.46
CA GLY A 184 -11.52 5.88 3.89
C GLY A 184 -11.90 5.35 2.51
N ALA A 185 -10.92 5.13 1.62
CA ALA A 185 -11.16 4.56 0.29
C ALA A 185 -11.70 3.12 0.37
N GLN A 186 -11.22 2.31 1.32
CA GLN A 186 -11.71 0.94 1.52
C GLN A 186 -13.13 0.91 2.10
N ILE A 187 -13.44 1.83 3.02
CA ILE A 187 -14.82 2.00 3.53
C ILE A 187 -15.74 2.46 2.40
N GLY A 188 -15.31 3.46 1.62
CA GLY A 188 -16.03 3.97 0.45
C GLY A 188 -16.37 2.86 -0.56
N LYS A 189 -15.40 1.99 -0.85
CA LYS A 189 -15.60 0.80 -1.70
C LYS A 189 -16.62 -0.18 -1.10
N LYS A 190 -16.61 -0.40 0.22
CA LYS A 190 -17.59 -1.28 0.90
C LYS A 190 -19.00 -0.72 0.86
N ILE A 191 -19.17 0.59 1.03
CA ILE A 191 -20.48 1.24 0.98
C ILE A 191 -20.97 1.51 -0.45
N GLY A 192 -20.06 1.44 -1.44
CA GLY A 192 -20.36 1.71 -2.85
C GLY A 192 -20.33 3.20 -3.22
N ASP A 193 -19.81 4.07 -2.34
CA ASP A 193 -19.70 5.50 -2.56
C ASP A 193 -18.46 6.07 -1.85
N ASN A 194 -17.65 6.83 -2.57
CA ASN A 194 -16.42 7.41 -2.05
C ASN A 194 -16.61 8.85 -1.53
N ASP A 195 -17.83 9.37 -1.54
CA ASP A 195 -18.11 10.69 -0.96
C ASP A 195 -17.80 10.71 0.54
N LYS A 196 -17.06 11.74 0.95
CA LYS A 196 -16.59 11.87 2.33
C LYS A 196 -17.75 11.93 3.32
N GLN A 197 -18.84 12.63 2.99
CA GLN A 197 -19.97 12.75 3.90
C GLN A 197 -20.67 11.41 4.09
N LYS A 198 -20.88 10.66 3.00
CA LYS A 198 -21.47 9.32 3.09
C LYS A 198 -20.64 8.34 3.89
N ILE A 199 -19.31 8.43 3.81
CA ILE A 199 -18.42 7.63 4.68
C ILE A 199 -18.62 8.00 6.15
N LEU A 200 -18.66 9.31 6.47
CA LEU A 200 -18.87 9.78 7.85
C LEU A 200 -20.26 9.40 8.36
N ASP A 201 -21.29 9.47 7.52
CA ASP A 201 -22.65 9.06 7.86
C ASP A 201 -22.71 7.55 8.12
N ALA A 202 -22.04 6.74 7.30
CA ALA A 202 -21.96 5.30 7.50
C ALA A 202 -21.28 4.95 8.84
N LEU A 203 -20.20 5.64 9.19
CA LEU A 203 -19.52 5.49 10.48
C LEU A 203 -20.40 5.91 11.66
N ALA A 204 -21.25 6.92 11.48
CA ALA A 204 -22.20 7.35 12.51
C ALA A 204 -23.36 6.37 12.73
N GLN A 205 -23.65 5.51 11.74
CA GLN A 205 -24.68 4.47 11.82
C GLN A 205 -24.11 3.08 12.19
N ASP A 206 -22.79 2.93 12.19
CA ASP A 206 -22.12 1.66 12.49
C ASP A 206 -22.17 1.36 14.00
N THR A 207 -23.22 0.65 14.39
CA THR A 207 -23.45 0.19 15.77
C THR A 207 -22.74 -1.12 16.10
N LEU A 208 -22.11 -1.78 15.10
CA LEU A 208 -21.36 -3.02 15.27
C LEU A 208 -19.92 -2.77 15.74
N ASN A 209 -19.44 -1.52 15.62
CA ASN A 209 -18.14 -1.14 16.14
C ASN A 209 -18.14 -1.26 17.68
N PRO A 210 -17.20 -1.99 18.30
CA PRO A 210 -17.14 -2.10 19.76
C PRO A 210 -16.94 -0.76 20.47
N ASP A 211 -16.23 0.18 19.86
CA ASP A 211 -16.06 1.55 20.40
C ASP A 211 -17.32 2.43 20.21
N GLY A 212 -18.34 1.89 19.55
CA GLY A 212 -19.59 2.56 19.21
C GLY A 212 -19.55 3.35 17.89
N PRO A 213 -20.68 3.90 17.47
CA PRO A 213 -20.76 4.67 16.24
C PRO A 213 -19.97 5.98 16.33
N TYR A 214 -19.19 6.26 15.29
CA TYR A 214 -18.31 7.42 15.24
C TYR A 214 -19.01 8.61 14.56
N TYR A 215 -19.26 9.67 15.31
CA TYR A 215 -19.87 10.90 14.79
C TYR A 215 -18.86 12.05 14.76
N TYR A 216 -18.32 12.30 13.58
CA TYR A 216 -17.25 13.28 13.33
C TYR A 216 -17.50 14.67 13.92
N TYR A 217 -18.73 15.18 13.83
CA TYR A 217 -19.02 16.54 14.26
C TYR A 217 -18.94 16.75 15.77
N THR A 218 -19.17 15.71 16.59
CA THR A 218 -18.98 15.81 18.05
C THR A 218 -17.52 16.10 18.38
N ASP A 219 -16.59 15.41 17.73
CA ASP A 219 -15.15 15.65 17.91
C ASP A 219 -14.75 17.04 17.43
N VAL A 220 -15.27 17.49 16.28
CA VAL A 220 -14.98 18.85 15.77
C VAL A 220 -15.43 19.90 16.77
N ILE A 221 -16.66 19.79 17.29
CA ILE A 221 -17.18 20.71 18.31
C ILE A 221 -16.27 20.70 19.53
N GLN A 222 -15.90 19.52 20.02
CA GLN A 222 -15.03 19.40 21.19
C GLN A 222 -13.64 19.99 20.96
N GLN A 223 -13.01 19.71 19.81
CA GLN A 223 -11.69 20.25 19.48
C GLN A 223 -11.73 21.78 19.37
N VAL A 224 -12.80 22.34 18.80
CA VAL A 224 -12.99 23.80 18.74
C VAL A 224 -13.15 24.39 20.14
N LEU A 225 -13.98 23.79 21.00
CA LEU A 225 -14.16 24.22 22.39
C LEU A 225 -12.84 24.18 23.18
N GLN A 226 -12.08 23.09 23.05
CA GLN A 226 -10.76 22.93 23.67
C GLN A 226 -9.77 23.97 23.16
N LYS A 227 -9.71 24.21 21.84
CA LYS A 227 -8.81 25.20 21.24
C LYS A 227 -9.12 26.62 21.72
N GLN A 228 -10.39 26.93 21.96
CA GLN A 228 -10.80 28.24 22.49
C GLN A 228 -10.69 28.33 24.01
N ASN A 229 -10.38 27.23 24.71
CA ASN A 229 -10.41 27.12 26.17
C ASN A 229 -11.78 27.50 26.78
N VAL A 230 -12.87 27.13 26.11
CA VAL A 230 -14.24 27.40 26.57
C VAL A 230 -15.03 26.11 26.69
N THR A 231 -15.85 25.98 27.73
CA THR A 231 -16.79 24.87 27.89
C THR A 231 -18.14 25.18 27.28
N LEU A 232 -18.88 24.15 26.87
CA LEU A 232 -20.23 24.36 26.34
C LEU A 232 -21.16 25.01 27.39
N ALA A 233 -20.99 24.64 28.67
CA ALA A 233 -21.73 25.24 29.78
C ALA A 233 -21.52 26.76 29.89
N GLN A 234 -20.30 27.24 29.64
CA GLN A 234 -19.98 28.68 29.63
C GLN A 234 -20.58 29.43 28.44
N LEU A 235 -20.78 28.76 27.29
CA LEU A 235 -21.42 29.36 26.12
C LEU A 235 -22.95 29.39 26.25
N ILE A 236 -23.53 28.33 26.83
CA ILE A 236 -24.98 28.18 26.99
C ILE A 236 -25.40 28.55 28.42
N GLN A 237 -25.01 29.75 28.84
CA GLN A 237 -25.53 30.35 30.08
C GLN A 237 -27.05 30.55 29.97
N PRO A 238 -27.79 30.54 31.10
CA PRO A 238 -29.26 30.65 31.09
C PRO A 238 -29.78 31.84 30.27
N GLU A 239 -29.03 32.94 30.26
CA GLU A 239 -29.32 34.18 29.54
C GLU A 239 -29.25 34.04 28.01
N ASN A 240 -28.37 33.17 27.51
CA ASN A 240 -28.12 32.93 26.09
C ASN A 240 -28.54 31.53 25.63
N ARG A 241 -29.26 30.79 26.47
CA ARG A 241 -29.66 29.41 26.20
C ARG A 241 -30.82 29.40 25.21
N PRO A 242 -30.71 28.67 24.07
CA PRO A 242 -31.85 28.43 23.20
C PRO A 242 -33.01 27.78 23.98
N VAL A 243 -34.25 28.18 23.68
CA VAL A 243 -35.47 27.82 24.43
C VAL A 243 -35.65 26.30 24.62
N ASN A 244 -35.03 25.47 23.77
CA ASN A 244 -35.17 24.01 23.77
C ASN A 244 -33.90 23.23 24.19
N THR A 245 -32.90 23.88 24.80
CA THR A 245 -31.65 23.19 25.16
C THR A 245 -31.79 22.44 26.49
N ASN A 246 -31.77 21.11 26.42
CA ASN A 246 -31.76 20.21 27.58
C ASN A 246 -30.38 20.21 28.27
N GLN A 247 -30.35 20.16 29.60
CA GLN A 247 -29.12 20.01 30.39
C GLN A 247 -28.36 18.71 30.06
N THR A 248 -29.08 17.68 29.60
CA THR A 248 -28.49 16.43 29.06
C THR A 248 -27.55 16.69 27.89
N PHE A 249 -27.81 17.69 27.04
CA PHE A 249 -26.95 18.00 25.90
C PHE A 249 -25.57 18.50 26.34
N ILE A 250 -25.52 19.31 27.41
CA ILE A 250 -24.28 19.82 28.00
C ILE A 250 -23.45 18.64 28.52
N LEU A 251 -24.08 17.76 29.30
CA LEU A 251 -23.44 16.56 29.84
C LEU A 251 -22.92 15.62 28.73
N CYS A 252 -23.72 15.38 27.69
CA CYS A 252 -23.31 14.54 26.57
C CYS A 252 -22.08 15.11 25.86
N THR A 253 -22.01 16.43 25.68
CA THR A 253 -20.85 17.08 25.06
C THR A 253 -19.60 16.96 25.94
N ASP A 254 -19.73 17.17 27.25
CA ASP A 254 -18.60 17.07 28.18
C ASP A 254 -18.06 15.63 28.27
N LEU A 255 -18.94 14.63 28.22
CA LEU A 255 -18.61 13.20 28.25
C LEU A 255 -18.26 12.61 26.88
N LYS A 256 -18.24 13.41 25.81
CA LYS A 256 -18.00 12.94 24.42
C LYS A 256 -19.04 11.92 23.91
N ILE A 257 -20.26 11.98 24.42
CA ILE A 257 -21.35 11.12 23.97
C ILE A 257 -21.92 11.71 22.68
N SER A 258 -21.74 10.99 21.58
CA SER A 258 -22.31 11.37 20.28
C SER A 258 -23.82 11.13 20.21
N PRO A 259 -24.56 11.79 19.32
CA PRO A 259 -26.01 11.55 19.17
C PRO A 259 -26.38 10.08 18.87
N PRO A 260 -25.65 9.34 18.02
CA PRO A 260 -25.88 7.91 17.84
C PRO A 260 -25.69 7.11 19.14
N ILE A 261 -24.62 7.39 19.90
CA ILE A 261 -24.38 6.72 21.19
C ILE A 261 -25.48 7.08 22.19
N TYR A 262 -25.90 8.34 22.25
CA TYR A 262 -27.01 8.76 23.10
C TYR A 262 -28.28 7.97 22.79
N THR A 263 -28.59 7.78 21.50
CA THR A 263 -29.75 6.97 21.07
C THR A 263 -29.64 5.53 21.56
N LEU A 264 -28.46 4.91 21.46
CA LEU A 264 -28.22 3.57 22.01
C LEU A 264 -28.44 3.50 23.53
N LEU A 265 -27.97 4.52 24.26
CA LEU A 265 -28.11 4.58 25.72
C LEU A 265 -29.55 4.85 26.18
N THR A 266 -30.38 5.51 25.36
CA THR A 266 -31.78 5.82 25.68
C THR A 266 -32.78 4.83 25.13
N THR A 267 -32.35 3.83 24.35
CA THR A 267 -33.25 2.83 23.79
C THR A 267 -33.68 1.85 24.87
N ASP A 268 -34.99 1.75 25.12
CA ASP A 268 -35.54 0.82 26.10
C ASP A 268 -35.46 -0.63 25.59
N ILE A 269 -34.85 -1.51 26.38
CA ILE A 269 -34.75 -2.94 26.07
C ILE A 269 -35.92 -3.67 26.74
N THR A 270 -36.76 -4.27 25.90
CA THR A 270 -37.93 -5.06 26.31
C THR A 270 -37.77 -6.49 25.77
N PRO A 271 -38.46 -7.49 26.36
CA PRO A 271 -38.41 -8.85 25.84
C PRO A 271 -38.85 -8.99 24.37
N GLU A 272 -39.67 -8.05 23.87
CA GLU A 272 -40.19 -8.05 22.51
C GLU A 272 -39.18 -7.53 21.47
N ASN A 273 -38.33 -6.55 21.84
CA ASN A 273 -37.32 -5.97 20.94
C ASN A 273 -35.90 -6.51 21.16
N LEU A 274 -35.68 -7.34 22.20
CA LEU A 274 -34.38 -7.84 22.62
C LEU A 274 -33.54 -8.41 21.47
N ASP A 275 -34.09 -9.34 20.69
CA ASP A 275 -33.36 -9.99 19.60
C ASP A 275 -32.99 -9.00 18.48
N THR A 276 -33.85 -8.01 18.24
CA THR A 276 -33.63 -6.99 17.21
C THR A 276 -32.54 -6.01 17.66
N GLU A 277 -32.59 -5.52 18.89
CA GLU A 277 -31.59 -4.60 19.44
C GLU A 277 -30.23 -5.31 19.66
N TYR A 278 -30.24 -6.57 20.09
CA TYR A 278 -29.02 -7.37 20.21
C TYR A 278 -28.33 -7.52 18.85
N LYS A 279 -29.09 -7.86 17.80
CA LYS A 279 -28.54 -8.01 16.44
C LYS A 279 -28.00 -6.70 15.87
N LYS A 280 -28.55 -5.55 16.25
CA LYS A 280 -28.01 -4.24 15.83
C LYS A 280 -26.62 -4.01 16.40
N VAL A 281 -26.41 -4.26 17.69
CA VAL A 281 -25.15 -3.94 18.37
C VAL A 281 -24.09 -5.04 18.21
N PHE A 282 -24.49 -6.32 18.27
CA PHE A 282 -23.57 -7.46 18.28
C PHE A 282 -23.57 -8.28 16.98
N GLY A 283 -24.44 -7.96 16.03
CA GLY A 283 -24.48 -8.61 14.73
C GLY A 283 -24.83 -10.09 14.83
N THR A 284 -23.85 -10.95 14.51
CA THR A 284 -23.99 -12.42 14.50
C THR A 284 -23.25 -13.11 15.64
N ILE A 285 -22.66 -12.34 16.56
CA ILE A 285 -21.93 -12.88 17.71
C ILE A 285 -22.93 -13.60 18.63
N ALA A 286 -22.62 -14.84 19.01
CA ALA A 286 -23.48 -15.61 19.89
C ALA A 286 -23.34 -15.11 21.34
N PRO A 287 -24.43 -14.93 22.11
CA PRO A 287 -24.34 -14.39 23.48
C PRO A 287 -23.38 -15.17 24.39
N GLN A 288 -23.28 -16.49 24.18
CA GLN A 288 -22.43 -17.36 25.00
C GLN A 288 -20.93 -17.02 24.87
N THR A 289 -20.49 -16.45 23.74
CA THR A 289 -19.09 -16.08 23.54
C THR A 289 -18.70 -14.85 24.36
N LEU A 290 -19.67 -13.99 24.71
CA LEU A 290 -19.47 -12.76 25.48
C LEU A 290 -19.76 -12.93 26.99
N MET A 291 -20.00 -14.15 27.47
CA MET A 291 -20.30 -14.38 28.90
C MET A 291 -19.07 -14.36 29.81
N THR A 292 -17.87 -14.39 29.25
CA THR A 292 -16.63 -14.35 30.04
C THR A 292 -16.08 -12.93 30.09
N ALA A 293 -15.56 -12.53 31.25
CA ALA A 293 -14.99 -11.19 31.43
C ALA A 293 -13.78 -10.93 30.52
N VAL A 294 -13.03 -11.98 30.16
CA VAL A 294 -11.92 -11.90 29.20
C VAL A 294 -12.44 -11.62 27.79
N ALA A 295 -13.44 -12.37 27.32
CA ALA A 295 -14.00 -12.17 25.98
C ALA A 295 -14.66 -10.79 25.83
N LEU A 296 -15.30 -10.26 26.88
CA LEU A 296 -15.81 -8.89 26.88
C LEU A 296 -14.70 -7.85 26.83
N ALA A 297 -13.63 -8.05 27.61
CA ALA A 297 -12.49 -7.14 27.58
C ALA A 297 -11.82 -7.13 26.21
N GLU A 298 -11.64 -8.29 25.57
CA GLU A 298 -11.12 -8.40 24.21
C GLU A 298 -12.05 -7.75 23.18
N HIS A 299 -13.37 -7.94 23.31
CA HIS A 299 -14.35 -7.38 22.38
C HIS A 299 -14.32 -5.84 22.39
N TYR A 300 -14.26 -5.22 23.57
CA TYR A 300 -14.27 -3.76 23.74
C TYR A 300 -12.87 -3.13 23.87
N TYR A 301 -11.80 -3.88 23.54
CA TYR A 301 -10.41 -3.43 23.68
C TYR A 301 -10.05 -2.88 25.07
N LEU A 302 -10.68 -3.43 26.12
CA LEU A 302 -10.48 -3.00 27.50
C LEU A 302 -9.26 -3.67 28.13
N PRO A 303 -8.57 -3.00 29.06
CA PRO A 303 -7.46 -3.61 29.79
C PRO A 303 -7.91 -4.85 30.58
N PRO A 304 -7.04 -5.86 30.76
CA PRO A 304 -7.37 -7.04 31.55
C PRO A 304 -7.81 -6.74 32.99
N SER A 305 -7.32 -5.64 33.57
CA SER A 305 -7.73 -5.17 34.91
C SER A 305 -9.20 -4.75 34.99
N PHE A 306 -9.81 -4.40 33.86
CA PHE A 306 -11.21 -3.96 33.78
C PHE A 306 -12.20 -5.11 34.02
N SER A 307 -11.77 -6.36 33.75
CA SER A 307 -12.56 -7.57 33.98
C SER A 307 -13.02 -7.75 35.44
N ASN A 308 -12.25 -7.21 36.40
CA ASN A 308 -12.55 -7.26 37.82
C ASN A 308 -13.71 -6.35 38.26
N TYR A 309 -14.08 -5.34 37.44
CA TYR A 309 -15.09 -4.34 37.81
C TYR A 309 -16.51 -4.73 37.36
N TYR A 310 -16.64 -5.43 36.25
CA TYR A 310 -17.95 -5.73 35.64
C TYR A 310 -18.50 -7.13 35.93
N TYR A 311 -17.62 -8.09 36.26
CA TYR A 311 -18.02 -9.43 36.65
C TYR A 311 -17.59 -9.70 38.10
N PRO A 312 -18.45 -9.45 39.10
CA PRO A 312 -18.30 -10.12 40.38
C PRO A 312 -18.67 -11.58 40.15
N ILE A 313 -17.72 -12.41 39.70
CA ILE A 313 -17.85 -13.86 39.82
C ILE A 313 -17.72 -14.20 41.32
N LYS A 314 -18.71 -13.82 42.13
CA LYS A 314 -19.22 -14.71 43.16
C LYS A 314 -20.16 -15.67 42.43
N MET A 315 -19.57 -16.59 41.68
CA MET A 315 -20.17 -17.92 41.56
C MET A 315 -20.38 -18.36 43.00
N ILE A 316 -21.64 -18.34 43.44
CA ILE A 316 -22.10 -19.08 44.60
C ILE A 316 -21.56 -20.49 44.37
N ARG A 317 -20.48 -20.84 45.08
CA ARG A 317 -20.14 -22.23 45.32
C ARG A 317 -21.40 -22.79 45.95
N LYS A 318 -22.21 -23.50 45.17
CA LYS A 318 -23.23 -24.37 45.73
C LYS A 318 -22.47 -25.28 46.68
N HIS A 319 -22.65 -25.04 47.98
CA HIS A 319 -22.29 -26.00 49.01
C HIS A 319 -23.09 -27.27 48.70
N ASN A 320 -22.38 -28.27 48.20
CA ASN A 320 -22.67 -29.66 48.57
C ASN A 320 -21.90 -29.94 49.86
#